data_AF-A0A7C9RXA6-F1
#
_entry.id   AF-A0A7C9RXA6-F1
#
_cell.length_a   1.000
_cell.length_b   1.000
_cell.length_c   1.000
_cell.angle_alpha   90.00
_cell.angle_beta   90.00
_cell.angle_gamma   90.00
#
_symmetry.space_group_name_H-M   'P 1'
#
loop_
_entity.id
_entity.type
_entity.pdbx_description
1 polymer ?
#
loop_
_entity_poly.entity_id
_entity_poly.type
_entity_poly.pdbx_seq_one_letter_code
_entity_poly.pdbx_strand_id
1 'polypeptide(L)'
;MSPEPSDRADVVVVGIGADGWDGLSPAAQQAVRGAKVLMGSRRQLDLVPGEFERVAWPSPLVPALPALFEKYRDVCVLASGDPMFHGIGTTLVRLLGSRVTVIPHPSSVSLACARLGWALNEVEVVSLVGRPADLLRPALTPGRRVLVLGGDPAVVAGIAGPITVLEQLGGLAERVYQWSGEVADPLCVIAIECTGSAYSRVPGLPDDAYETDGQLTKREVRAISLSTLGPLPGQLLWDVGSGSGSIAIEWSRTHPTCRAIAVEQSAERAERIMRNAASLGVPGVEVHIGRAPEALEGLEKPDAIFIGGGLTVPGVMQTCWDALGAGGRLVVNAVTLESEAVVAQWYAKVGGDLVRISVNRGSAVGKFTGWRPHMPVTTWSVTK
;
A
#
# COMPACT_ATOMS: atom_id res chain seq x y z
N MET A 1 -47.66 -4.58 11.77
CA MET A 1 -46.69 -3.52 11.45
C MET A 1 -46.25 -3.71 10.02
N SER A 2 -46.76 -2.88 9.11
CA SER A 2 -46.23 -2.78 7.76
C SER A 2 -44.78 -2.26 7.84
N PRO A 3 -43.85 -2.74 7.00
CA PRO A 3 -42.49 -2.20 7.00
C PRO A 3 -42.54 -0.70 6.69
N GLU A 4 -41.79 0.10 7.45
CA GLU A 4 -41.70 1.55 7.24
C GLU A 4 -41.16 1.89 5.83
N PRO A 5 -41.53 3.02 5.21
CA PRO A 5 -41.16 3.34 3.83
C PRO A 5 -39.71 3.81 3.61
N SER A 6 -38.74 3.50 4.49
CA SER A 6 -37.47 4.22 4.55
C SER A 6 -36.22 3.52 4.00
N ASP A 7 -36.32 2.30 3.46
CA ASP A 7 -35.13 1.52 3.04
C ASP A 7 -34.89 1.48 1.52
N ARG A 8 -35.48 2.42 0.77
CA ARG A 8 -35.27 2.51 -0.68
C ARG A 8 -33.99 3.30 -0.96
N ALA A 9 -33.09 2.74 -1.77
CA ALA A 9 -31.90 3.45 -2.23
C ALA A 9 -32.28 4.81 -2.83
N ASP A 10 -31.81 5.88 -2.20
CA ASP A 10 -32.05 7.27 -2.60
C ASP A 10 -30.80 7.94 -3.22
N VAL A 11 -29.70 7.18 -3.32
CA VAL A 11 -28.47 7.59 -4.00
C VAL A 11 -28.11 6.53 -5.03
N VAL A 12 -28.05 6.94 -6.30
CA VAL A 12 -27.60 6.08 -7.41
C VAL A 12 -26.25 6.58 -7.91
N VAL A 13 -25.23 5.75 -7.84
CA VAL A 13 -23.88 6.06 -8.34
C VAL A 13 -23.72 5.45 -9.73
N VAL A 14 -23.65 6.31 -10.73
CA VAL A 14 -23.53 5.94 -12.15
C VAL A 14 -22.10 6.15 -12.62
N GLY A 15 -21.51 5.08 -13.14
CA GLY A 15 -20.26 5.14 -13.88
C GLY A 15 -20.45 5.87 -15.21
N ILE A 16 -19.51 6.75 -15.56
CA ILE A 16 -19.48 7.48 -16.84
C ILE A 16 -18.04 7.53 -17.39
N GLY A 17 -17.89 7.22 -18.67
CA GLY A 17 -16.61 7.29 -19.39
C GLY A 17 -16.37 8.65 -20.05
N ALA A 18 -15.31 8.74 -20.86
CA ALA A 18 -15.02 9.93 -21.67
C ALA A 18 -15.96 10.09 -22.89
N ASP A 19 -16.67 9.02 -23.24
CA ASP A 19 -17.80 8.96 -24.18
C ASP A 19 -19.08 9.62 -23.65
N GLY A 20 -19.12 9.97 -22.36
CA GLY A 20 -20.18 10.79 -21.78
C GLY A 20 -21.56 10.13 -21.84
N TRP A 21 -22.60 10.95 -22.09
CA TRP A 21 -23.99 10.52 -22.12
C TRP A 21 -24.28 9.35 -23.09
N ASP A 22 -23.67 9.38 -24.27
CA ASP A 22 -23.93 8.39 -25.32
C ASP A 22 -23.28 7.03 -25.01
N GLY A 23 -22.27 6.99 -24.13
CA GLY A 23 -21.67 5.76 -23.61
C GLY A 23 -22.48 5.09 -22.50
N LEU A 24 -23.45 5.79 -21.89
CA LEU A 24 -24.23 5.23 -20.79
C LEU A 24 -25.19 4.13 -21.26
N SER A 25 -25.29 3.07 -20.45
CA SER A 25 -26.31 2.04 -20.66
C SER A 25 -27.74 2.62 -20.50
N PRO A 26 -28.77 1.98 -21.08
CA PRO A 26 -30.16 2.44 -20.90
C PRO A 26 -30.57 2.56 -19.43
N ALA A 27 -30.12 1.65 -18.57
CA ALA A 27 -30.39 1.70 -17.13
C ALA A 27 -29.71 2.89 -16.45
N ALA A 28 -28.45 3.18 -16.82
CA ALA A 28 -27.72 4.35 -16.33
C ALA A 28 -28.40 5.66 -16.78
N GLN A 29 -28.78 5.77 -18.06
CA GLN A 29 -29.49 6.93 -18.57
C GLN A 29 -30.85 7.14 -17.86
N GLN A 30 -31.58 6.05 -17.57
CA GLN A 30 -32.83 6.12 -16.83
C GLN A 30 -32.61 6.61 -15.40
N ALA A 31 -31.59 6.10 -14.71
CA ALA A 31 -31.25 6.54 -13.37
C ALA A 31 -30.87 8.03 -13.32
N VAL A 32 -30.07 8.51 -14.26
CA VAL A 32 -29.69 9.93 -14.37
C VAL A 32 -30.92 10.80 -14.63
N ARG A 33 -31.78 10.45 -15.60
CA ARG A 33 -33.01 11.21 -15.91
C ARG A 33 -34.02 11.24 -14.76
N GLY A 34 -34.05 10.20 -13.93
CA GLY A 34 -34.96 10.09 -12.79
C GLY A 34 -34.52 10.89 -11.56
N ALA A 35 -33.27 11.39 -11.53
CA ALA A 35 -32.73 12.10 -10.39
C ALA A 35 -33.08 13.59 -10.43
N LYS A 36 -33.27 14.19 -9.24
CA LYS A 36 -33.47 15.64 -9.10
C LYS A 36 -32.15 16.39 -9.05
N VAL A 37 -31.16 15.75 -8.41
CA VAL A 37 -29.83 16.31 -8.17
C VAL A 37 -28.80 15.44 -8.86
N LEU A 38 -27.93 16.07 -9.65
CA LEU A 38 -26.80 15.42 -10.30
C LEU A 38 -25.50 15.90 -9.64
N MET A 39 -24.76 14.98 -9.03
CA MET A 39 -23.52 15.26 -8.32
C MET A 39 -22.32 14.67 -9.05
N GLY A 40 -21.20 15.38 -9.10
CA GLY A 40 -20.00 14.90 -9.77
C GLY A 40 -18.90 15.94 -9.86
N SER A 41 -17.78 15.58 -10.48
CA SER A 41 -16.80 16.58 -10.93
C SER A 41 -17.39 17.43 -12.04
N ARG A 42 -16.92 18.68 -12.20
CA ARG A 42 -17.38 19.57 -13.28
C ARG A 42 -17.33 18.89 -14.64
N ARG A 43 -16.20 18.24 -14.97
CA ARG A 43 -16.03 17.45 -16.20
C ARG A 43 -17.14 16.40 -16.40
N GLN A 44 -17.49 15.63 -15.36
CA GLN A 44 -18.53 14.61 -15.48
C GLN A 44 -19.92 15.21 -15.66
N LEU A 45 -20.21 16.31 -14.95
CA LEU A 45 -21.47 17.02 -15.08
C LEU A 45 -21.64 17.52 -16.52
N ASP A 46 -20.61 18.13 -17.10
CA ASP A 46 -20.64 18.69 -18.46
C ASP A 46 -20.87 17.62 -19.56
N LEU A 47 -20.62 16.34 -19.27
CA LEU A 47 -20.87 15.22 -20.18
C LEU A 47 -22.33 14.76 -20.23
N VAL A 48 -23.18 15.24 -19.32
CA VAL A 48 -24.59 14.85 -19.23
C VAL A 48 -25.48 16.00 -19.69
N PRO A 49 -26.29 15.83 -20.76
CA PRO A 49 -27.26 16.83 -21.19
C PRO A 49 -28.50 16.82 -20.28
N GLY A 50 -29.20 17.96 -20.21
CA GLY A 50 -30.45 18.12 -19.47
C GLY A 50 -30.37 19.07 -18.28
N GLU A 51 -31.54 19.43 -17.79
CA GLU A 51 -31.73 20.36 -16.67
C GLU A 51 -31.84 19.60 -15.35
N PHE A 52 -30.85 19.79 -14.48
CA PHE A 52 -30.76 19.19 -13.15
C PHE A 52 -30.29 20.25 -12.17
N GLU A 53 -30.57 20.06 -10.87
CA GLU A 53 -29.75 20.74 -9.87
C GLU A 53 -28.35 20.09 -9.89
N ARG A 54 -27.36 20.82 -10.42
CA ARG A 54 -25.99 20.32 -10.57
C ARG A 54 -25.15 20.74 -9.37
N VAL A 55 -24.61 19.77 -8.66
CA VAL A 55 -23.77 19.99 -7.48
C VAL A 55 -22.38 19.44 -7.77
N ALA A 56 -21.42 20.34 -8.00
CA ALA A 56 -20.03 19.97 -8.17
C ALA A 56 -19.43 19.47 -6.85
N TRP A 57 -18.50 18.52 -6.93
CA TRP A 57 -17.78 18.04 -5.76
C TRP A 57 -17.10 19.17 -4.99
N PRO A 58 -17.25 19.22 -3.64
CA PRO A 58 -16.53 20.16 -2.80
C PRO A 58 -15.06 19.77 -2.68
N SER A 59 -14.24 20.71 -2.23
CA SER A 59 -12.86 20.47 -1.82
C SER A 59 -12.66 20.97 -0.39
N PRO A 60 -12.25 20.12 0.57
CA PRO A 60 -11.99 18.69 0.45
C PRO A 60 -13.27 17.84 0.32
N LEU A 61 -13.22 16.76 -0.46
CA LEU A 61 -14.39 15.95 -0.80
C LEU A 61 -14.97 15.18 0.40
N VAL A 62 -14.17 14.25 0.95
CA VAL A 62 -14.65 13.25 1.93
C VAL A 62 -15.29 13.86 3.17
N PRO A 63 -14.71 14.88 3.84
CA PRO A 63 -15.30 15.48 5.04
C PRO A 63 -16.64 16.18 4.79
N ALA A 64 -16.90 16.62 3.55
CA ALA A 64 -18.12 17.33 3.19
C ALA A 64 -19.27 16.39 2.74
N LEU A 65 -18.99 15.10 2.50
CA LEU A 65 -20.00 14.15 2.03
C LEU A 65 -21.19 13.99 3.00
N PRO A 66 -21.01 13.84 4.33
CA PRO A 66 -22.14 13.62 5.24
C PRO A 66 -23.20 14.74 5.13
N ALA A 67 -22.76 16.00 5.23
CA ALA A 67 -23.66 17.16 5.13
C ALA A 67 -24.34 17.28 3.76
N LEU A 68 -23.67 16.87 2.67
CA LEU A 68 -24.27 16.88 1.33
C LEU A 68 -25.43 15.87 1.23
N PHE A 69 -25.27 14.67 1.77
CA PHE A 69 -26.30 13.61 1.71
C PHE A 69 -27.37 13.71 2.80
N GLU A 70 -27.21 14.64 3.75
CA GLU A 70 -28.29 15.16 4.60
C GLU A 70 -29.12 16.23 3.89
N LYS A 71 -28.46 17.13 3.15
CA LYS A 71 -29.09 18.23 2.42
C LYS A 71 -29.90 17.74 1.21
N TYR A 72 -29.36 16.78 0.47
CA TYR A 72 -29.91 16.33 -0.80
C TYR A 72 -30.47 14.91 -0.72
N ARG A 73 -31.58 14.66 -1.44
CA ARG A 73 -32.25 13.36 -1.60
C ARG A 73 -32.53 13.11 -3.08
N ASP A 74 -32.80 11.86 -3.46
CA ASP A 74 -32.99 11.43 -4.86
C ASP A 74 -31.80 11.84 -5.76
N VAL A 75 -30.59 11.49 -5.32
CA VAL A 75 -29.34 11.96 -5.89
C VAL A 75 -28.78 10.94 -6.88
N CYS A 76 -28.43 11.40 -8.08
CA CYS A 76 -27.54 10.65 -8.97
C CYS A 76 -26.12 11.19 -8.85
N VAL A 77 -25.18 10.32 -8.47
CA VAL A 77 -23.76 10.62 -8.40
C VAL A 77 -23.05 10.08 -9.64
N LEU A 78 -22.33 10.93 -10.37
CA LEU A 78 -21.46 10.53 -11.46
C LEU A 78 -20.07 10.17 -10.93
N ALA A 79 -19.55 9.04 -11.39
CA ALA A 79 -18.21 8.56 -11.08
C ALA A 79 -17.51 8.09 -12.36
N SER A 80 -16.17 8.25 -12.44
CA SER A 80 -15.43 7.88 -13.65
C SER A 80 -15.37 6.36 -13.80
N GLY A 81 -15.75 5.82 -14.96
CA GLY A 81 -15.67 4.39 -15.25
C GLY A 81 -16.45 3.55 -14.22
N ASP A 82 -15.83 2.49 -13.69
CA ASP A 82 -16.44 1.68 -12.65
C ASP A 82 -16.36 2.40 -11.27
N PRO A 83 -17.50 2.79 -10.66
CA PRO A 83 -17.49 3.50 -9.38
C PRO A 83 -16.88 2.71 -8.21
N MET A 84 -16.79 1.38 -8.34
CA MET A 84 -16.25 0.47 -7.32
C MET A 84 -14.75 0.21 -7.50
N PHE A 85 -14.13 0.70 -8.58
CA PHE A 85 -12.72 0.46 -8.88
C PHE A 85 -11.87 1.72 -8.67
N HIS A 86 -11.29 1.86 -7.46
CA HIS A 86 -10.63 3.10 -7.01
C HIS A 86 -11.52 4.36 -7.07
N GLY A 87 -12.84 4.18 -7.17
CA GLY A 87 -13.82 5.26 -7.32
C GLY A 87 -14.55 5.64 -6.03
N ILE A 88 -15.33 6.72 -6.13
CA ILE A 88 -16.12 7.30 -5.03
C ILE A 88 -17.22 6.36 -4.52
N GLY A 89 -17.66 5.39 -5.33
CA GLY A 89 -18.70 4.42 -4.95
C GLY A 89 -18.35 3.66 -3.68
N THR A 90 -17.09 3.23 -3.52
CA THR A 90 -16.63 2.53 -2.31
C THR A 90 -16.72 3.40 -1.04
N THR A 91 -16.50 4.71 -1.16
CA THR A 91 -16.61 5.66 -0.05
C THR A 91 -18.08 5.89 0.30
N LEU A 92 -18.94 6.04 -0.71
CA LEU A 92 -20.37 6.26 -0.51
C LEU A 92 -21.06 5.03 0.09
N VAL A 93 -20.74 3.82 -0.36
CA VAL A 93 -21.28 2.59 0.24
C VAL A 93 -20.88 2.47 1.71
N ARG A 94 -19.63 2.81 2.07
CA ARG A 94 -19.19 2.83 3.48
C ARG A 94 -19.94 3.86 4.32
N LEU A 95 -20.23 5.04 3.75
CA LEU A 95 -20.88 6.14 4.46
C LEU A 95 -22.40 5.96 4.59
N LEU A 96 -23.05 5.44 3.54
CA LEU A 96 -24.51 5.47 3.38
C LEU A 96 -25.16 4.08 3.37
N GLY A 97 -24.38 3.00 3.29
CA GLY A 97 -24.87 1.62 3.38
C GLY A 97 -25.87 1.25 2.26
N SER A 98 -27.01 0.69 2.65
CA SER A 98 -28.08 0.23 1.75
C SER A 98 -28.72 1.32 0.90
N ARG A 99 -28.50 2.60 1.25
CA ARG A 99 -28.99 3.75 0.48
C ARG A 99 -28.37 3.89 -0.91
N VAL A 100 -27.25 3.21 -1.16
CA VAL A 100 -26.47 3.35 -2.40
C VAL A 100 -26.76 2.18 -3.35
N THR A 101 -27.18 2.51 -4.56
CA THR A 101 -27.17 1.59 -5.70
C THR A 101 -26.09 2.00 -6.68
N VAL A 102 -25.30 1.06 -7.20
CA VAL A 102 -24.21 1.35 -8.14
C VAL A 102 -24.53 0.78 -9.52
N ILE A 103 -24.42 1.60 -10.56
CA ILE A 103 -24.51 1.20 -11.96
C ILE A 103 -23.12 1.37 -12.58
N PRO A 104 -22.39 0.28 -12.85
CA PRO A 104 -21.02 0.37 -13.34
C PRO A 104 -20.96 0.78 -14.82
N HIS A 105 -19.80 1.29 -15.21
CA HIS A 105 -19.39 1.53 -16.59
C HIS A 105 -18.02 0.85 -16.80
N PRO A 106 -17.64 0.44 -18.02
CA PRO A 106 -16.28 -0.02 -18.29
C PRO A 106 -15.21 0.88 -17.65
N SER A 107 -14.33 0.28 -16.85
CA SER A 107 -13.24 0.97 -16.19
C SER A 107 -12.15 1.36 -17.20
N SER A 108 -11.33 2.35 -16.85
CA SER A 108 -10.18 2.72 -17.68
C SER A 108 -9.18 1.56 -17.84
N VAL A 109 -9.09 0.65 -16.86
CA VAL A 109 -8.27 -0.57 -16.95
C VAL A 109 -8.86 -1.55 -17.95
N SER A 110 -10.17 -1.79 -17.92
CA SER A 110 -10.85 -2.66 -18.89
C SER A 110 -10.67 -2.14 -20.31
N LEU A 111 -10.81 -0.82 -20.50
CA LEU A 111 -10.60 -0.17 -21.79
C LEU A 111 -9.13 -0.25 -22.23
N ALA A 112 -8.18 0.01 -21.33
CA ALA A 112 -6.75 -0.07 -21.64
C ALA A 112 -6.34 -1.50 -22.05
N CYS A 113 -6.77 -2.51 -21.29
CA CYS A 113 -6.56 -3.91 -21.62
C CYS A 113 -7.13 -4.27 -23.00
N ALA A 114 -8.32 -3.78 -23.34
CA ALA A 114 -8.93 -4.01 -24.65
C ALA A 114 -8.12 -3.37 -25.80
N ARG A 115 -7.50 -2.20 -25.59
CA ARG A 115 -6.66 -1.54 -26.61
C ARG A 115 -5.30 -2.20 -26.77
N LEU A 116 -4.73 -2.68 -25.68
CA LEU A 116 -3.40 -3.29 -25.65
C LEU A 116 -3.43 -4.80 -25.96
N GLY A 117 -4.62 -5.40 -26.01
CA GLY A 117 -4.77 -6.86 -26.13
C GLY A 117 -4.27 -7.61 -24.89
N TRP A 118 -4.35 -6.99 -23.71
CA TRP A 118 -3.89 -7.58 -22.45
C TRP A 118 -5.04 -8.28 -21.74
N ALA A 119 -4.78 -9.45 -21.16
CA ALA A 119 -5.73 -10.14 -20.31
C ALA A 119 -5.86 -9.41 -18.96
N LEU A 120 -7.06 -8.92 -18.64
CA LEU A 120 -7.32 -8.11 -17.45
C LEU A 120 -6.88 -8.82 -16.15
N ASN A 121 -7.10 -10.12 -16.05
CA ASN A 121 -6.74 -10.95 -14.90
C ASN A 121 -5.23 -11.21 -14.76
N GLU A 122 -4.42 -10.85 -15.76
CA GLU A 122 -2.97 -11.03 -15.74
C GLU A 122 -2.20 -9.73 -15.53
N VAL A 123 -2.90 -8.59 -15.53
CA VAL A 123 -2.32 -7.25 -15.34
C VAL A 123 -2.34 -6.87 -13.88
N GLU A 124 -1.22 -6.38 -13.35
CA GLU A 124 -1.18 -5.74 -12.04
C GLU A 124 -1.59 -4.27 -12.17
N VAL A 125 -2.54 -3.82 -11.35
CA VAL A 125 -2.99 -2.42 -11.37
C VAL A 125 -2.44 -1.69 -10.15
N VAL A 126 -1.71 -0.60 -10.40
CA VAL A 126 -1.14 0.26 -9.36
C VAL A 126 -1.79 1.64 -9.44
N SER A 127 -2.58 2.01 -8.43
CA SER A 127 -3.11 3.38 -8.35
C SER A 127 -2.13 4.31 -7.64
N LEU A 128 -1.75 5.42 -8.28
CA LEU A 128 -0.92 6.49 -7.70
C LEU A 128 -1.75 7.74 -7.36
N VAL A 129 -3.08 7.65 -7.39
CA VAL A 129 -3.97 8.77 -7.06
C VAL A 129 -3.76 9.19 -5.61
N GLY A 130 -3.10 10.34 -5.41
CA GLY A 130 -2.74 10.86 -4.09
C GLY A 130 -1.69 10.03 -3.36
N ARG A 131 -0.93 9.18 -4.07
CA ARG A 131 0.08 8.28 -3.47
C ARG A 131 1.45 8.43 -4.14
N PRO A 132 2.56 8.15 -3.41
CA PRO A 132 3.91 8.27 -3.98
C PRO A 132 4.15 7.27 -5.12
N ALA A 133 4.88 7.71 -6.14
CA ALA A 133 5.19 6.88 -7.32
C ALA A 133 6.09 5.68 -7.00
N ASP A 134 6.85 5.71 -5.91
CA ASP A 134 7.70 4.60 -5.48
C ASP A 134 6.93 3.29 -5.21
N LEU A 135 5.62 3.37 -4.94
CA LEU A 135 4.73 2.19 -4.83
C LEU A 135 4.68 1.35 -6.11
N LEU A 136 5.14 1.88 -7.24
CA LEU A 136 5.24 1.15 -8.49
C LEU A 136 6.33 0.07 -8.46
N ARG A 137 7.43 0.31 -7.74
CA ARG A 137 8.65 -0.51 -7.81
C ARG A 137 8.41 -2.00 -7.55
N PRO A 138 7.60 -2.42 -6.55
CA PRO A 138 7.37 -3.84 -6.30
C PRO A 138 6.54 -4.54 -7.38
N ALA A 139 5.84 -3.80 -8.25
CA ALA A 139 5.04 -4.33 -9.35
C ALA A 139 5.86 -4.53 -10.65
N LEU A 140 7.03 -3.88 -10.76
CA LEU A 140 7.87 -3.89 -11.96
C LEU A 140 8.68 -5.19 -12.11
N THR A 141 7.99 -6.32 -12.18
CA THR A 141 8.62 -7.65 -12.33
C THR A 141 8.77 -8.02 -13.81
N PRO A 142 9.93 -8.57 -14.24
CA PRO A 142 10.17 -8.85 -15.66
C PRO A 142 9.11 -9.77 -16.27
N GLY A 143 8.68 -9.46 -17.50
CA GLY A 143 7.63 -10.20 -18.21
C GLY A 143 6.21 -9.95 -17.70
N ARG A 144 6.02 -9.04 -16.72
CA ARG A 144 4.71 -8.61 -16.25
C ARG A 144 4.25 -7.34 -16.94
N ARG A 145 2.92 -7.18 -16.97
CA ARG A 145 2.23 -6.00 -17.49
C ARG A 145 1.60 -5.25 -16.33
N VAL A 146 1.84 -3.95 -16.27
CA VAL A 146 1.34 -3.08 -15.21
C VAL A 146 0.54 -1.94 -15.83
N LEU A 147 -0.63 -1.68 -15.26
CA LEU A 147 -1.40 -0.46 -15.53
C LEU A 147 -1.35 0.45 -14.31
N VAL A 148 -0.95 1.70 -14.53
CA VAL A 148 -0.83 2.71 -13.50
C VAL A 148 -1.97 3.71 -13.65
N LEU A 149 -2.70 3.94 -12.56
CA LEU A 149 -3.81 4.90 -12.49
C LEU A 149 -3.37 6.17 -11.79
N GLY A 150 -3.48 7.30 -12.49
CA GLY A 150 -2.92 8.57 -12.02
C GLY A 150 -1.39 8.54 -12.00
N GLY A 151 -0.79 9.59 -11.44
CA GLY A 151 0.64 9.82 -11.50
C GLY A 151 1.07 10.56 -12.78
N ASP A 152 2.24 11.17 -12.72
CA ASP A 152 2.84 11.89 -13.84
C ASP A 152 3.62 10.90 -14.74
N PRO A 153 3.35 10.84 -16.06
CA PRO A 153 4.10 10.00 -16.99
C PRO A 153 5.62 10.16 -16.89
N ALA A 154 6.13 11.37 -16.66
CA ALA A 154 7.57 11.60 -16.52
C ALA A 154 8.15 10.93 -15.28
N VAL A 155 7.43 10.99 -14.16
CA VAL A 155 7.83 10.32 -12.91
C VAL A 155 7.75 8.80 -13.07
N VAL A 156 6.68 8.29 -13.68
CA VAL A 156 6.48 6.85 -13.92
C VAL A 156 7.54 6.31 -14.87
N ALA A 157 7.84 7.01 -15.97
CA ALA A 157 8.90 6.63 -16.91
C ALA A 157 10.29 6.66 -16.26
N GLY A 158 10.55 7.62 -15.35
CA GLY A 158 11.80 7.67 -14.60
C GLY A 158 12.03 6.45 -13.69
N ILE A 159 10.97 5.78 -13.24
CA ILE A 159 11.04 4.57 -12.41
C ILE A 159 11.01 3.30 -13.27
N ALA A 160 10.15 3.24 -14.28
CA ALA A 160 9.83 2.02 -15.02
C ALA A 160 10.55 1.89 -16.37
N GLY A 161 11.10 2.96 -16.91
CA GLY A 161 11.64 3.02 -18.27
C GLY A 161 10.54 3.35 -19.30
N PRO A 162 10.56 2.71 -20.50
CA PRO A 162 9.57 2.98 -21.54
C PRO A 162 8.12 2.73 -21.08
N ILE A 163 7.23 3.66 -21.42
CA ILE A 163 5.81 3.58 -21.08
C ILE A 163 4.92 3.89 -22.29
N THR A 164 3.73 3.32 -22.29
CA THR A 164 2.65 3.68 -23.21
C THR A 164 1.61 4.50 -22.46
N VAL A 165 1.15 5.61 -23.01
CA VAL A 165 0.11 6.44 -22.42
C VAL A 165 -1.18 6.26 -23.21
N LEU A 166 -2.28 6.07 -22.47
CA LEU A 166 -3.63 5.91 -23.01
C LEU A 166 -4.51 7.01 -22.43
N GLU A 167 -4.95 7.94 -23.25
CA GLU A 167 -5.71 9.13 -22.87
C GLU A 167 -7.16 9.02 -23.29
N GLN A 168 -8.07 9.61 -22.50
CA GLN A 168 -9.47 9.80 -22.86
C GLN A 168 -10.16 8.50 -23.37
N LEU A 169 -9.78 7.36 -22.78
CA LEU A 169 -10.24 6.04 -23.19
C LEU A 169 -11.78 5.97 -23.28
N GLY A 170 -12.27 5.46 -24.41
CA GLY A 170 -13.68 5.37 -24.78
C GLY A 170 -14.23 6.63 -25.45
N GLY A 171 -13.61 7.79 -25.27
CA GLY A 171 -14.10 9.07 -25.79
C GLY A 171 -13.62 9.42 -27.20
N LEU A 172 -14.16 10.52 -27.74
CA LEU A 172 -13.80 11.03 -29.08
C LEU A 172 -12.34 11.49 -29.21
N ALA A 173 -11.72 11.86 -28.09
CA ALA A 173 -10.33 12.29 -28.00
C ALA A 173 -9.36 11.16 -27.60
N GLU A 174 -9.79 9.90 -27.70
CA GLU A 174 -8.97 8.74 -27.31
C GLU A 174 -7.64 8.71 -28.08
N ARG A 175 -6.54 8.53 -27.35
CA ARG A 175 -5.19 8.39 -27.92
C ARG A 175 -4.42 7.30 -27.19
N VAL A 176 -3.66 6.50 -27.95
CA VAL A 176 -2.73 5.49 -27.42
C VAL A 176 -1.39 5.68 -28.12
N TYR A 177 -0.34 5.94 -27.37
CA TYR A 177 0.98 6.24 -27.93
C TYR A 177 2.12 5.87 -26.99
N GLN A 178 3.30 5.59 -27.56
CA GLN A 178 4.54 5.48 -26.80
C GLN A 178 4.93 6.88 -26.32
N TRP A 179 5.13 7.04 -25.02
CA TRP A 179 5.42 8.35 -24.44
C TRP A 179 6.88 8.73 -24.68
N SER A 180 7.10 9.95 -25.15
CA SER A 180 8.42 10.49 -25.51
C SER A 180 8.72 11.85 -24.87
N GLY A 181 7.90 12.28 -23.91
CA GLY A 181 8.07 13.55 -23.17
C GLY A 181 6.90 14.53 -23.32
N GLU A 182 5.81 14.11 -23.96
CA GLU A 182 4.63 14.94 -24.20
C GLU A 182 3.85 15.21 -22.91
N VAL A 183 3.17 16.35 -22.85
CA VAL A 183 2.20 16.61 -21.78
C VAL A 183 0.98 15.73 -22.01
N ALA A 184 0.73 14.82 -21.07
CA ALA A 184 -0.42 13.93 -21.15
C ALA A 184 -1.70 14.58 -20.62
N ASP A 185 -2.83 14.11 -21.14
CA ASP A 185 -4.15 14.46 -20.59
C ASP A 185 -4.28 13.96 -19.13
N PRO A 186 -4.89 14.74 -18.21
CA PRO A 186 -5.14 14.29 -16.83
C PRO A 186 -5.96 13.00 -16.71
N LEU A 187 -6.78 12.67 -17.72
CA LEU A 187 -7.51 11.42 -17.85
C LEU A 187 -6.68 10.41 -18.66
N CYS A 188 -5.54 10.02 -18.10
CA CYS A 188 -4.69 8.99 -18.69
C CYS A 188 -4.53 7.74 -17.80
N VAL A 189 -4.22 6.64 -18.47
CA VAL A 189 -3.69 5.41 -17.87
C VAL A 189 -2.31 5.17 -18.47
N ILE A 190 -1.35 4.82 -17.63
CA ILE A 190 0.01 4.52 -18.07
C ILE A 190 0.21 3.01 -18.07
N ALA A 191 0.65 2.46 -19.19
CA ALA A 191 0.87 1.05 -19.39
C ALA A 191 2.37 0.74 -19.51
N ILE A 192 2.79 -0.33 -18.84
CA ILE A 192 4.19 -0.71 -18.72
C ILE A 192 4.33 -2.21 -19.03
N GLU A 193 5.21 -2.53 -19.97
CA GLU A 193 5.73 -3.89 -20.18
C GLU A 193 7.10 -4.00 -19.52
N CYS A 194 7.16 -4.75 -18.42
CA CYS A 194 8.33 -4.73 -17.54
C CYS A 194 9.47 -5.56 -18.15
N THR A 195 10.60 -4.93 -18.43
CA THR A 195 11.79 -5.56 -19.04
C THR A 195 13.04 -5.53 -18.15
N GLY A 196 13.00 -4.79 -17.04
CA GLY A 196 14.15 -4.54 -16.16
C GLY A 196 14.53 -5.70 -15.25
N SER A 197 15.11 -5.37 -14.09
CA SER A 197 15.32 -6.33 -13.00
C SER A 197 14.41 -5.97 -11.83
N ALA A 198 14.05 -6.96 -11.03
CA ALA A 198 13.20 -6.77 -9.87
C ALA A 198 13.76 -7.51 -8.66
N TYR A 199 13.49 -6.94 -7.50
CA TYR A 199 13.67 -7.64 -6.24
C TYR A 199 12.45 -8.50 -5.94
N SER A 200 12.69 -9.74 -5.49
CA SER A 200 11.62 -10.61 -4.99
C SER A 200 10.84 -9.94 -3.85
N ARG A 201 9.56 -10.28 -3.70
CA ARG A 201 8.77 -9.94 -2.51
C ARG A 201 8.97 -10.94 -1.36
N VAL A 202 9.69 -12.04 -1.61
CA VAL A 202 10.11 -12.99 -0.58
C VAL A 202 11.20 -12.34 0.28
N PRO A 203 11.09 -12.40 1.61
CA PRO A 203 12.11 -11.91 2.53
C PRO A 203 13.52 -12.41 2.26
N GLY A 204 14.51 -11.60 2.60
CA GLY A 204 15.93 -11.88 2.41
C GLY A 204 16.50 -11.18 1.18
N LEU A 205 16.19 -9.90 0.98
CA LEU A 205 16.90 -9.08 -0.02
C LEU A 205 18.41 -9.03 0.26
N PRO A 206 19.26 -8.90 -0.79
CA PRO A 206 20.68 -8.63 -0.64
C PRO A 206 20.98 -7.48 0.32
N ASP A 207 22.09 -7.56 1.07
CA ASP A 207 22.43 -6.53 2.06
C ASP A 207 22.78 -5.17 1.42
N ASP A 208 23.25 -5.18 0.17
CA ASP A 208 23.58 -4.00 -0.64
C ASP A 208 22.34 -3.33 -1.27
N ALA A 209 21.14 -3.89 -1.07
CA ALA A 209 19.89 -3.23 -1.41
C ALA A 209 19.53 -2.08 -0.44
N TYR A 210 20.27 -1.92 0.66
CA TYR A 210 20.01 -0.93 1.70
C TYR A 210 21.18 0.04 1.85
N GLU A 211 20.87 1.32 2.01
CA GLU A 211 21.78 2.25 2.68
C GLU A 211 21.95 1.80 4.13
N THR A 212 23.20 1.71 4.61
CA THR A 212 23.51 1.28 5.99
C THR A 212 24.83 1.87 6.49
N ASP A 213 24.95 2.08 7.80
CA ASP A 213 26.20 2.42 8.50
C ASP A 213 26.93 1.19 9.05
N GLY A 214 26.55 0.00 8.57
CA GLY A 214 27.03 -1.30 9.06
C GLY A 214 26.08 -1.96 10.05
N GLN A 215 25.10 -1.25 10.60
CA GLN A 215 24.03 -1.82 11.43
C GLN A 215 22.83 -2.25 10.57
N LEU A 216 22.91 -3.48 10.09
CA LEU A 216 21.88 -4.12 9.27
C LEU A 216 21.73 -5.59 9.70
N THR A 217 20.49 -6.02 9.92
CA THR A 217 20.18 -7.45 10.06
C THR A 217 20.54 -8.16 8.77
N LYS A 218 21.55 -9.03 8.82
CA LYS A 218 22.07 -9.71 7.64
C LYS A 218 21.01 -10.59 6.98
N ARG A 219 21.06 -10.66 5.66
CA ARG A 219 20.12 -11.36 4.78
C ARG A 219 19.53 -12.65 5.35
N GLU A 220 20.36 -13.57 5.80
CA GLU A 220 19.93 -14.90 6.27
C GLU A 220 19.11 -14.80 7.56
N VAL A 221 19.59 -14.01 8.53
CA VAL A 221 18.90 -13.77 9.81
C VAL A 221 17.60 -13.01 9.57
N ARG A 222 17.62 -12.03 8.65
CA ARG A 222 16.45 -11.24 8.27
C ARG A 222 15.37 -12.09 7.61
N ALA A 223 15.74 -13.00 6.69
CA ALA A 223 14.83 -13.95 6.08
C ALA A 223 14.16 -14.86 7.13
N ILE A 224 14.95 -15.41 8.07
CA ILE A 224 14.43 -16.26 9.16
C ILE A 224 13.51 -15.45 10.07
N SER A 225 13.89 -14.23 10.43
CA SER A 225 13.09 -13.34 11.30
C SER A 225 11.72 -13.05 10.69
N LEU A 226 11.67 -12.69 9.41
CA LEU A 226 10.42 -12.43 8.70
C LEU A 226 9.59 -13.68 8.47
N SER A 227 10.22 -14.82 8.17
CA SER A 227 9.53 -16.11 8.11
C SER A 227 8.88 -16.47 9.45
N THR A 228 9.52 -16.14 10.57
CA THR A 228 9.03 -16.40 11.92
C THR A 228 7.91 -15.42 12.31
N LEU A 229 8.03 -14.14 11.90
CA LEU A 229 7.00 -13.12 12.10
C LEU A 229 5.72 -13.42 11.31
N GLY A 230 5.84 -14.01 10.12
CA GLY A 230 4.71 -14.47 9.29
C GLY A 230 3.72 -13.36 8.88
N PRO A 231 4.11 -12.41 8.02
CA PRO A 231 3.24 -11.30 7.62
C PRO A 231 1.96 -11.78 6.95
N LEU A 232 0.81 -11.24 7.37
CA LEU A 232 -0.47 -11.42 6.69
C LEU A 232 -1.02 -10.08 6.19
N PRO A 233 -1.79 -10.06 5.08
CA PRO A 233 -2.41 -8.85 4.57
C PRO A 233 -3.18 -8.06 5.63
N GLY A 234 -2.89 -6.76 5.73
CA GLY A 234 -3.58 -5.84 6.63
C GLY A 234 -2.93 -5.69 8.00
N GLN A 235 -1.94 -6.52 8.31
CA GLN A 235 -1.32 -6.51 9.63
C GLN A 235 -0.30 -5.40 9.83
N LEU A 236 -0.20 -4.94 11.07
CA LEU A 236 0.74 -3.92 11.54
C LEU A 236 1.91 -4.55 12.31
N LEU A 237 3.13 -4.21 11.90
CA LEU A 237 4.37 -4.54 12.60
C LEU A 237 4.91 -3.33 13.36
N TRP A 238 5.39 -3.53 14.59
CA TRP A 238 6.40 -2.64 15.18
C TRP A 238 7.80 -3.19 14.95
N ASP A 239 8.70 -2.36 14.42
CA ASP A 239 10.13 -2.65 14.29
C ASP A 239 10.91 -1.76 15.26
N VAL A 240 11.24 -2.32 16.43
CA VAL A 240 11.83 -1.60 17.57
C VAL A 240 13.35 -1.67 17.51
N GLY A 241 14.00 -0.51 17.48
CA GLY A 241 15.43 -0.41 17.23
C GLY A 241 15.74 -0.73 15.77
N SER A 242 15.00 -0.09 14.85
CA SER A 242 14.92 -0.46 13.44
C SER A 242 16.23 -0.31 12.66
N GLY A 243 17.15 0.56 13.10
CA GLY A 243 18.47 0.71 12.50
C GLY A 243 18.40 1.17 11.04
N SER A 244 18.56 0.25 10.08
CA SER A 244 18.44 0.55 8.64
C SER A 244 17.04 0.31 8.06
N GLY A 245 16.06 -0.13 8.86
CA GLY A 245 14.67 -0.30 8.43
C GLY A 245 14.34 -1.66 7.83
N SER A 246 15.31 -2.56 7.77
CA SER A 246 15.25 -3.72 6.88
C SER A 246 14.10 -4.70 7.18
N ILE A 247 13.70 -4.84 8.45
CA ILE A 247 12.59 -5.73 8.84
C ILE A 247 11.25 -5.06 8.53
N ALA A 248 11.04 -3.80 8.93
CA ALA A 248 9.85 -3.03 8.57
C ALA A 248 9.62 -2.94 7.05
N ILE A 249 10.69 -2.72 6.29
CA ILE A 249 10.63 -2.59 4.83
C ILE A 249 10.23 -3.90 4.18
N GLU A 250 10.89 -5.02 4.51
CA GLU A 250 10.55 -6.29 3.90
C GLU A 250 9.21 -6.85 4.38
N TRP A 251 8.80 -6.56 5.61
CA TRP A 251 7.44 -6.81 6.08
C TRP A 251 6.41 -6.13 5.16
N SER A 252 6.55 -4.82 4.94
CA SER A 252 5.63 -4.04 4.10
C SER A 252 5.69 -4.45 2.62
N ARG A 253 6.78 -5.05 2.15
CA ARG A 253 6.91 -5.55 0.78
C ARG A 253 6.16 -6.86 0.52
N THR A 254 5.81 -7.61 1.56
CA THR A 254 5.12 -8.90 1.42
C THR A 254 3.72 -8.75 0.84
N HIS A 255 3.00 -7.69 1.22
CA HIS A 255 1.67 -7.39 0.70
C HIS A 255 1.39 -5.88 0.76
N PRO A 256 0.70 -5.28 -0.24
CA PRO A 256 0.42 -3.83 -0.27
C PRO A 256 -0.38 -3.26 0.91
N THR A 257 -1.03 -4.12 1.71
CA THR A 257 -1.79 -3.72 2.90
C THR A 257 -1.06 -4.00 4.21
N CYS A 258 0.12 -4.63 4.18
CA CYS A 258 0.96 -4.75 5.36
C CYS A 258 1.50 -3.37 5.72
N ARG A 259 1.46 -3.04 7.01
CA ARG A 259 1.92 -1.76 7.55
C ARG A 259 3.04 -2.01 8.56
N ALA A 260 3.93 -1.04 8.70
CA ALA A 260 4.99 -1.10 9.72
C ALA A 260 5.23 0.28 10.31
N ILE A 261 5.44 0.31 11.63
CA ILE A 261 5.98 1.45 12.37
C ILE A 261 7.40 1.09 12.81
N ALA A 262 8.39 1.77 12.23
CA ALA A 262 9.79 1.66 12.58
C ALA A 262 10.13 2.70 13.66
N VAL A 263 10.64 2.24 14.80
CA VAL A 263 11.04 3.10 15.93
C VAL A 263 12.55 3.16 16.01
N GLU A 264 13.10 4.35 15.83
CA GLU A 264 14.54 4.60 15.80
C GLU A 264 14.87 5.96 16.46
N GLN A 265 15.88 5.98 17.33
CA GLN A 265 16.23 7.19 18.10
C GLN A 265 17.13 8.15 17.32
N SER A 266 17.94 7.64 16.39
CA SER A 266 18.84 8.47 15.59
C SER A 266 18.09 9.08 14.41
N ALA A 267 18.02 10.41 14.35
CA ALA A 267 17.40 11.13 13.24
C ALA A 267 18.04 10.78 11.89
N GLU A 268 19.37 10.62 11.84
CA GLU A 268 20.08 10.24 10.62
C GLU A 268 19.66 8.84 10.13
N ARG A 269 19.49 7.88 11.05
CA ARG A 269 19.02 6.54 10.71
C ARG A 269 17.55 6.55 10.32
N ALA A 270 16.72 7.33 10.99
CA ALA A 270 15.32 7.51 10.62
C ALA A 270 15.18 8.03 9.18
N GLU A 271 15.97 9.04 8.80
CA GLU A 271 16.03 9.51 7.41
C GLU A 271 16.47 8.42 6.44
N ARG A 272 17.46 7.61 6.83
CA ARG A 272 17.92 6.46 6.05
C ARG A 272 16.83 5.41 5.87
N ILE A 273 16.04 5.12 6.91
CA ILE A 273 14.88 4.22 6.83
C ILE A 273 13.90 4.74 5.79
N MET A 274 13.57 6.04 5.81
CA MET A 274 12.66 6.65 4.85
C MET A 274 13.17 6.53 3.40
N ARG A 275 14.47 6.77 3.17
CA ARG A 275 15.08 6.61 1.84
C ARG A 275 15.09 5.15 1.37
N ASN A 276 15.45 4.21 2.25
CA ASN A 276 15.40 2.77 1.95
C ASN A 276 13.96 2.31 1.66
N ALA A 277 12.98 2.79 2.42
CA ALA A 277 11.57 2.45 2.23
C ALA A 277 11.06 2.94 0.87
N ALA A 278 11.38 4.18 0.48
CA ALA A 278 11.05 4.71 -0.84
C ALA A 278 11.76 3.93 -1.97
N SER A 279 13.08 3.72 -1.88
CA SER A 279 13.86 3.04 -2.92
C SER A 279 13.45 1.56 -3.10
N LEU A 280 12.95 0.92 -2.03
CA LEU A 280 12.47 -0.46 -2.03
C LEU A 280 10.96 -0.59 -2.22
N GLY A 281 10.26 0.51 -2.49
CA GLY A 281 8.89 0.54 -2.98
C GLY A 281 7.80 0.46 -1.91
N VAL A 282 8.13 0.79 -0.66
CA VAL A 282 7.20 0.81 0.49
C VAL A 282 7.30 2.13 1.26
N PRO A 283 7.08 3.29 0.60
CA PRO A 283 7.16 4.60 1.25
C PRO A 283 6.15 4.81 2.39
N GLY A 284 5.21 3.88 2.58
CA GLY A 284 4.25 3.87 3.68
C GLY A 284 4.78 3.27 5.00
N VAL A 285 6.05 2.86 5.08
CA VAL A 285 6.68 2.54 6.38
C VAL A 285 6.71 3.82 7.22
N GLU A 286 5.98 3.82 8.33
CA GLU A 286 5.92 4.94 9.25
C GLU A 286 7.18 4.94 10.11
N VAL A 287 7.88 6.08 10.21
CA VAL A 287 9.12 6.19 11.00
C VAL A 287 8.87 7.11 12.18
N HIS A 288 8.97 6.55 13.39
CA HIS A 288 8.82 7.29 14.63
C HIS A 288 10.20 7.54 15.24
N ILE A 289 10.61 8.82 15.27
CA ILE A 289 11.90 9.23 15.82
C ILE A 289 11.79 9.32 17.34
N GLY A 290 12.42 8.40 18.05
CA GLY A 290 12.36 8.37 19.50
C GLY A 290 12.98 7.12 20.09
N ARG A 291 13.06 7.10 21.41
CA ARG A 291 13.63 5.97 22.16
C ARG A 291 12.50 5.14 22.76
N ALA A 292 12.56 3.82 22.59
CA ALA A 292 11.68 2.90 23.31
C ALA A 292 12.14 2.79 24.78
N PRO A 293 11.20 2.66 25.75
CA PRO A 293 9.77 2.40 25.54
C PRO A 293 8.90 3.64 25.27
N GLU A 294 9.37 4.85 25.55
CA GLU A 294 8.54 6.07 25.52
C GLU A 294 7.95 6.35 24.12
N ALA A 295 8.75 6.12 23.08
CA ALA A 295 8.33 6.26 21.68
C ALA A 295 7.25 5.27 21.23
N LEU A 296 6.93 4.26 22.04
CA LEU A 296 5.87 3.28 21.75
C LEU A 296 4.50 3.74 22.28
N GLU A 297 4.45 4.78 23.11
CA GLU A 297 3.22 5.26 23.72
C GLU A 297 2.28 5.89 22.67
N GLY A 298 1.00 5.54 22.75
CA GLY A 298 -0.03 6.08 21.85
C GLY A 298 -0.01 5.52 20.42
N LEU A 299 0.95 4.66 20.07
CA LEU A 299 0.97 3.98 18.78
C LEU A 299 -0.21 3.00 18.65
N GLU A 300 -0.66 2.81 17.40
CA GLU A 300 -1.64 1.77 17.07
C GLU A 300 -1.09 0.39 17.48
N LYS A 301 -1.95 -0.43 18.08
CA LYS A 301 -1.56 -1.75 18.59
C LYS A 301 -1.10 -2.67 17.45
N PRO A 302 0.05 -3.35 17.58
CA PRO A 302 0.59 -4.18 16.52
C PRO A 302 0.01 -5.60 16.54
N ASP A 303 0.00 -6.23 15.37
CA ASP A 303 -0.21 -7.68 15.20
C ASP A 303 1.08 -8.49 15.39
N ALA A 304 2.22 -7.85 15.13
CA ALA A 304 3.54 -8.42 15.30
C ALA A 304 4.54 -7.38 15.79
N ILE A 305 5.52 -7.80 16.58
CA ILE A 305 6.62 -6.96 17.04
C ILE A 305 7.93 -7.64 16.73
N PHE A 306 8.85 -6.90 16.14
CA PHE A 306 10.24 -7.25 16.04
C PHE A 306 11.09 -6.33 16.93
N ILE A 307 12.02 -6.90 17.69
CA ILE A 307 12.99 -6.14 18.49
C ILE A 307 14.40 -6.49 18.04
N GLY A 308 15.03 -5.55 17.30
CA GLY A 308 16.40 -5.68 16.82
C GLY A 308 17.43 -4.96 17.69
N GLY A 309 17.00 -3.96 18.46
CA GLY A 309 17.85 -3.15 19.34
C GLY A 309 17.11 -2.65 20.57
N GLY A 310 17.87 -2.21 21.58
CA GLY A 310 17.29 -1.66 22.81
C GLY A 310 16.67 -2.67 23.76
N LEU A 311 16.85 -3.98 23.52
CA LEU A 311 16.29 -5.06 24.33
C LEU A 311 16.63 -4.96 25.83
N THR A 312 17.84 -4.47 26.13
CA THR A 312 18.34 -4.31 27.51
C THR A 312 17.86 -3.02 28.18
N VAL A 313 17.17 -2.14 27.45
CA VAL A 313 16.58 -0.93 28.03
C VAL A 313 15.38 -1.35 28.90
N PRO A 314 15.36 -0.97 30.19
CA PRO A 314 14.25 -1.30 31.08
C PRO A 314 12.90 -0.87 30.50
N GLY A 315 11.90 -1.73 30.61
CA GLY A 315 10.54 -1.46 30.14
C GLY A 315 10.26 -1.84 28.69
N VAL A 316 11.23 -1.83 27.77
CA VAL A 316 10.99 -2.10 26.33
C VAL A 316 10.27 -3.42 26.10
N MET A 317 10.78 -4.52 26.68
CA MET A 317 10.17 -5.84 26.54
C MET A 317 8.75 -5.89 27.11
N GLN A 318 8.51 -5.27 28.26
CA GLN A 318 7.20 -5.27 28.92
C GLN A 318 6.19 -4.44 28.11
N THR A 319 6.57 -3.24 27.67
CA THR A 319 5.74 -2.38 26.81
C THR A 319 5.37 -3.07 25.50
N CYS A 320 6.33 -3.73 24.84
CA CYS A 320 6.06 -4.50 23.63
C CYS A 320 5.09 -5.66 23.90
N TRP A 321 5.33 -6.43 24.98
CA TRP A 321 4.47 -7.53 25.35
C TRP A 321 3.03 -7.06 25.65
N ASP A 322 2.87 -5.95 26.36
CA ASP A 322 1.56 -5.42 26.75
C ASP A 322 0.79 -4.83 25.57
N ALA A 323 1.49 -4.30 24.56
CA ALA A 323 0.90 -3.80 23.33
C ALA A 323 0.27 -4.91 22.47
N LEU A 324 0.81 -6.12 22.49
CA LEU A 324 0.30 -7.25 21.71
C LEU A 324 -1.07 -7.71 22.21
N GLY A 325 -1.98 -7.93 21.27
CA GLY A 325 -3.24 -8.65 21.49
C GLY A 325 -3.03 -10.17 21.60
N ALA A 326 -4.11 -10.90 21.90
CA ALA A 326 -4.08 -12.36 21.86
C ALA A 326 -3.81 -12.86 20.43
N GLY A 327 -2.92 -13.83 20.27
CA GLY A 327 -2.42 -14.30 18.97
C GLY A 327 -1.36 -13.39 18.33
N GLY A 328 -0.99 -12.29 18.99
CA GLY A 328 0.07 -11.40 18.54
C GLY A 328 1.44 -12.07 18.63
N ARG A 329 2.34 -11.76 17.69
CA ARG A 329 3.65 -12.43 17.59
C ARG A 329 4.78 -11.49 17.96
N LEU A 330 5.77 -12.00 18.67
CA LEU A 330 6.97 -11.25 19.05
C LEU A 330 8.20 -12.03 18.61
N VAL A 331 9.13 -11.35 17.93
CA VAL A 331 10.44 -11.90 17.54
C VAL A 331 11.55 -10.97 18.01
N VAL A 332 12.55 -11.52 18.67
CA VAL A 332 13.71 -10.80 19.19
C VAL A 332 14.97 -11.40 18.60
N ASN A 333 15.89 -10.56 18.13
CA ASN A 333 17.25 -10.98 17.80
C ASN A 333 18.24 -10.40 18.81
N ALA A 334 18.96 -11.28 19.50
CA ALA A 334 19.99 -10.94 20.47
C ALA A 334 21.38 -11.38 19.99
N VAL A 335 22.38 -10.51 20.16
CA VAL A 335 23.78 -10.77 19.75
C VAL A 335 24.78 -10.59 20.88
N THR A 336 24.38 -10.01 22.02
CA THR A 336 25.23 -9.82 23.20
C THR A 336 24.74 -10.71 24.34
N LEU A 337 25.63 -11.07 25.27
CA LEU A 337 25.28 -11.90 26.43
C LEU A 337 24.21 -11.23 27.32
N GLU A 338 24.25 -9.91 27.45
CA GLU A 338 23.24 -9.14 28.21
C GLU A 338 21.87 -9.24 27.55
N SER A 339 21.83 -9.15 26.22
CA SER A 339 20.59 -9.29 25.45
C SER A 339 20.07 -10.74 25.54
N GLU A 340 20.96 -11.73 25.44
CA GLU A 340 20.62 -13.14 25.61
C GLU A 340 20.11 -13.46 27.03
N ALA A 341 20.64 -12.81 28.07
CA ALA A 341 20.14 -12.97 29.43
C ALA A 341 18.70 -12.45 29.58
N VAL A 342 18.36 -11.32 28.95
CA VAL A 342 16.97 -10.82 28.92
C VAL A 342 16.07 -11.80 28.17
N VAL A 343 16.49 -12.29 27.00
CA VAL A 343 15.75 -13.30 26.24
C VAL A 343 15.50 -14.55 27.08
N ALA A 344 16.52 -15.07 27.76
CA ALA A 344 16.42 -16.27 28.59
C ALA A 344 15.41 -16.11 29.74
N GLN A 345 15.39 -14.93 30.39
CA GLN A 345 14.42 -14.62 31.44
C GLN A 345 12.99 -14.61 30.90
N TRP A 346 12.76 -14.00 29.73
CA TRP A 346 11.44 -13.95 29.11
C TRP A 346 10.99 -15.31 28.58
N TYR A 347 11.88 -16.06 27.95
CA TYR A 347 11.62 -17.43 27.52
C TYR A 347 11.20 -18.31 28.71
N ALA A 348 11.89 -18.20 29.86
CA ALA A 348 11.49 -18.94 31.06
C ALA A 348 10.10 -18.52 31.60
N LYS A 349 9.68 -17.28 31.36
CA LYS A 349 8.40 -16.72 31.84
C LYS A 349 7.22 -17.10 30.95
N VAL A 350 7.37 -17.05 29.62
CA VAL A 350 6.24 -17.19 28.67
C VAL A 350 6.45 -18.26 27.59
N GLY A 351 7.58 -18.97 27.60
CA GLY A 351 7.89 -20.00 26.61
C GLY A 351 8.21 -19.43 25.22
N GLY A 352 7.70 -20.11 24.19
CA GLY A 352 8.00 -19.83 22.78
C GLY A 352 9.12 -20.73 22.24
N ASP A 353 9.78 -20.26 21.19
CA ASP A 353 10.88 -20.95 20.52
C ASP A 353 12.17 -20.14 20.64
N LEU A 354 13.25 -20.82 21.01
CA LEU A 354 14.58 -20.21 21.14
C LEU A 354 15.56 -20.91 20.20
N VAL A 355 16.05 -20.16 19.22
CA VAL A 355 16.91 -20.66 18.13
C VAL A 355 18.22 -19.88 18.11
N ARG A 356 19.34 -20.57 17.91
CA ARG A 356 20.63 -19.93 17.67
C ARG A 356 21.08 -20.14 16.23
N ILE A 357 21.28 -19.03 15.52
CA ILE A 357 21.60 -19.00 14.10
C ILE A 357 23.08 -18.66 13.92
N SER A 358 23.82 -19.55 13.28
CA SER A 358 25.24 -19.34 12.92
C SER A 358 25.39 -19.35 11.41
N VAL A 359 25.91 -18.26 10.86
CA VAL A 359 26.08 -18.08 9.40
C VAL A 359 27.55 -17.92 9.07
N ASN A 360 28.01 -18.61 8.04
CA ASN A 360 29.34 -18.47 7.46
C ASN A 360 29.18 -18.06 6.00
N ARG A 361 29.88 -16.99 5.58
CA ARG A 361 29.91 -16.57 4.18
C ARG A 361 31.28 -16.81 3.57
N GLY A 362 31.32 -17.24 2.31
CA GLY A 362 32.56 -17.32 1.56
C GLY A 362 33.17 -15.92 1.38
N SER A 363 34.47 -15.79 1.63
CA SER A 363 35.22 -14.56 1.36
C SER A 363 36.62 -14.90 0.86
N ALA A 364 37.24 -13.97 0.13
CA ALA A 364 38.58 -14.16 -0.39
C ALA A 364 39.62 -14.22 0.74
N VAL A 365 40.51 -15.21 0.66
CA VAL A 365 41.69 -15.38 1.50
C VAL A 365 42.90 -15.49 0.56
N GLY A 366 43.49 -14.36 0.21
CA GLY A 366 44.46 -14.29 -0.89
C GLY A 366 43.81 -14.67 -2.23
N LYS A 367 44.31 -15.73 -2.87
CA LYS A 367 43.74 -16.29 -4.12
C LYS A 367 42.70 -17.39 -3.89
N PHE A 368 42.45 -17.78 -2.64
CA PHE A 368 41.54 -18.87 -2.29
C PHE A 368 40.24 -18.33 -1.67
N THR A 369 39.27 -19.21 -1.46
CA THR A 369 38.02 -18.90 -0.74
C THR A 369 38.05 -19.56 0.63
N GLY A 370 37.75 -18.78 1.67
CA GLY A 370 37.59 -19.28 3.03
C GLY A 370 36.23 -18.90 3.62
N TRP A 371 35.79 -19.67 4.62
CA TRP A 371 34.59 -19.34 5.39
C TRP A 371 34.89 -18.24 6.40
N ARG A 372 34.13 -17.14 6.33
CA ARG A 372 34.12 -16.09 7.34
C ARG A 372 32.88 -16.27 8.22
N PRO A 373 33.05 -16.63 9.51
CA PRO A 373 31.94 -16.69 10.44
C PRO A 373 31.40 -15.29 10.73
N HIS A 374 30.08 -15.17 10.80
CA HIS A 374 29.41 -14.02 11.39
C HIS A 374 29.13 -14.30 12.87
N MET A 375 28.94 -13.23 13.66
CA MET A 375 28.49 -13.37 15.05
C MET A 375 27.18 -14.17 15.07
N PRO A 376 27.07 -15.25 15.86
CA PRO A 376 25.83 -15.97 16.01
C PRO A 376 24.73 -15.05 16.54
N VAL A 377 23.49 -15.26 16.09
CA VAL A 377 22.32 -14.51 16.54
C VAL A 377 21.41 -15.48 17.28
N THR A 378 21.05 -15.13 18.51
CA THR A 378 20.03 -15.83 19.28
C THR A 378 18.68 -15.19 18.95
N THR A 379 17.82 -15.93 18.29
CA THR A 379 16.47 -15.51 17.92
C THR A 379 15.47 -16.17 18.87
N TRP A 380 14.63 -15.36 19.50
CA TRP A 380 13.52 -15.85 20.31
C TRP A 380 12.20 -15.40 19.70
N SER A 381 11.23 -16.30 19.62
CA SER A 381 9.91 -16.02 19.09
C SER A 381 8.81 -16.58 19.98
N VAL A 382 7.72 -15.85 20.11
CA VAL A 382 6.58 -16.25 20.94
C VAL A 382 5.28 -15.70 20.36
N THR A 383 4.17 -16.40 20.59
CA THR A 383 2.81 -15.92 20.33
C THR A 383 2.10 -15.71 21.66
N LYS A 384 1.44 -14.57 21.84
CA LYS A 384 0.78 -14.15 23.08
C LYS A 384 -0.59 -14.79 23.31
#